data_AF-A0A1F2RTB9-F1
#
_entry.id   AF-A0A1F2RTB9-F1
#
_cell.length_a   1.000
_cell.length_b   1.000
_cell.length_c   1.000
_cell.angle_alpha   90.00
_cell.angle_beta   90.00
_cell.angle_gamma   90.00
#
_symmetry.space_group_name_H-M   'P 1'
#
loop_
_entity.id
_entity.type
_entity.pdbx_description
1 polymer ?
#
loop_
_entity_poly.entity_id
_entity_poly.type
_entity_poly.pdbx_seq_one_letter_code
_entity_poly.pdbx_strand_id
1 'polypeptide(L)'
;MALAVRECGVSERRACKLLGVERSSYRYEPQPDRNAVLRQELIALARQKPRYGYRRLGVLLERRGHKANPQRLYRLYREEHLAVRRLRRKRLARPEVAVATLQRANQEWFRWTL
;
A
#
# COMPACT_ATOMS: atom_id res chain seq x y z
N MET A 1 -5.84 29.80 18.81
CA MET A 1 -6.30 30.06 20.20
C MET A 1 -5.24 30.77 21.05
N ALA A 2 -3.96 30.36 21.01
CA ALA A 2 -2.86 31.09 21.67
C ALA A 2 -2.76 32.57 21.24
N LEU A 3 -3.07 32.89 19.97
CA LEU A 3 -3.09 34.25 19.45
C LEU A 3 -4.23 35.10 20.04
N ALA A 4 -5.45 34.57 20.13
CA ALA A 4 -6.61 35.29 20.68
C ALA A 4 -6.48 35.61 22.18
N VAL A 5 -5.85 34.72 22.95
CA VAL A 5 -5.56 34.96 24.38
C VAL A 5 -4.46 36.02 24.54
N ARG A 6 -3.45 36.01 23.67
CA ARG A 6 -2.32 36.94 23.71
C ARG A 6 -2.66 38.35 23.19
N GLU A 7 -3.41 38.45 22.11
CA GLU A 7 -3.67 39.74 21.45
C GLU A 7 -4.92 40.44 22.00
N CYS A 8 -5.93 39.68 22.42
CA CYS A 8 -7.19 40.25 22.89
C CYS A 8 -7.34 40.28 24.42
N GLY A 9 -6.31 39.85 25.17
CA GLY A 9 -6.30 39.86 26.65
C GLY A 9 -7.40 39.03 27.32
N VAL A 10 -8.09 38.17 26.57
CA VAL A 10 -9.21 37.36 27.04
C VAL A 10 -8.74 36.00 27.53
N SER A 11 -9.34 35.51 28.62
CA SER A 11 -9.06 34.18 29.15
C SER A 11 -9.38 33.09 28.13
N GLU A 12 -8.64 31.98 28.20
CA GLU A 12 -8.84 30.79 27.35
C GLU A 12 -10.31 30.34 27.32
N ARG A 13 -11.01 30.38 28.47
CA ARG A 13 -12.45 30.07 28.55
C ARG A 13 -13.29 30.99 27.67
N ARG A 14 -13.04 32.29 27.72
CA ARG A 14 -13.82 33.30 26.99
C ARG A 14 -13.53 33.20 25.49
N ALA A 15 -12.28 32.97 25.11
CA ALA A 15 -11.90 32.71 23.73
C ALA A 15 -12.54 31.42 23.17
N CYS A 16 -12.51 30.31 23.91
CA CYS A 16 -13.18 29.05 23.51
C CYS A 16 -14.68 29.23 23.34
N LYS A 17 -15.34 29.95 24.26
CA LYS A 17 -16.78 30.24 24.18
C LYS A 17 -17.14 31.10 22.98
N LEU A 18 -16.33 32.13 22.68
CA LEU A 18 -16.53 32.99 21.51
C LEU A 18 -16.35 32.24 20.19
N LEU A 19 -15.42 31.28 20.14
CA LEU A 19 -15.12 30.51 18.94
C LEU A 19 -15.95 29.22 18.81
N GLY A 20 -16.80 28.91 19.78
CA GLY A 20 -17.63 27.70 19.77
C GLY A 20 -16.84 26.38 19.87
N VAL A 21 -15.59 26.43 20.35
CA VAL A 21 -14.72 25.26 20.49
C VAL A 21 -14.66 24.81 21.94
N GLU A 22 -14.79 23.51 22.18
CA GLU A 22 -14.63 22.96 23.53
C GLU A 22 -13.17 23.05 24.01
N ARG A 23 -12.96 23.37 25.28
CA ARG A 23 -11.62 23.50 25.88
C ARG A 23 -10.82 22.20 25.85
N SER A 24 -11.49 21.05 25.97
CA SER A 24 -10.85 19.73 25.90
C SER A 24 -10.24 19.49 24.52
N SER A 25 -10.96 19.85 23.46
CA SER A 25 -10.48 19.79 22.08
C SER A 25 -9.33 20.77 21.83
N TYR A 26 -9.38 21.98 22.39
CA TYR A 26 -8.27 22.93 22.29
C TYR A 26 -7.00 22.45 23.02
N ARG A 27 -7.16 21.85 24.21
CA ARG A 27 -6.05 21.32 25.01
C ARG A 27 -5.55 19.96 24.55
N TYR A 28 -6.22 19.34 23.59
CA TYR A 28 -5.84 18.03 23.10
C TYR A 28 -4.50 18.12 22.36
N GLU A 29 -3.48 17.47 22.93
CA GLU A 29 -2.22 17.25 22.24
C GLU A 29 -2.24 15.86 21.60
N PRO A 30 -2.14 15.77 20.25
CA PRO A 30 -2.08 14.49 19.58
C PRO A 30 -0.83 13.73 20.00
N GLN A 31 -0.98 12.46 20.37
CA GLN A 31 0.15 11.60 20.70
C GLN A 31 0.98 11.29 19.44
N PRO A 32 2.32 11.21 19.56
CA PRO A 32 3.17 10.84 18.43
C PRO A 32 2.84 9.43 17.93
N ASP A 33 2.88 9.22 16.60
CA ASP A 33 2.62 7.91 16.01
C ASP A 33 3.70 6.91 16.43
N ARG A 34 3.33 6.00 17.33
CA ARG A 34 4.20 4.89 17.81
C ARG A 34 4.63 3.95 16.68
N ASN A 35 4.05 4.07 15.49
CA ASN A 35 4.41 3.30 14.31
C ASN A 35 5.38 4.01 13.37
N ALA A 36 5.75 5.27 13.62
CA ALA A 36 6.54 6.07 12.67
C ALA A 36 7.84 5.36 12.24
N VAL A 37 8.61 4.83 13.20
CA VAL A 37 9.87 4.10 12.92
C VAL A 37 9.61 2.83 12.12
N LEU A 38 8.63 2.01 12.54
CA LEU A 38 8.29 0.76 11.86
C LEU A 38 7.79 1.01 10.42
N ARG A 39 7.01 2.08 10.23
CA ARG A 39 6.49 2.54 8.95
C ARG A 39 7.64 2.93 8.02
N GLN A 40 8.59 3.74 8.50
CA GLN A 40 9.77 4.14 7.71
C GLN A 40 10.61 2.94 7.26
N GLU A 41 10.91 2.01 8.16
CA GLU A 41 11.65 0.78 7.82
C GLU A 41 10.90 -0.11 6.82
N LEU A 42 9.58 -0.26 7.00
CA LEU A 42 8.74 -1.01 6.08
C LEU A 42 8.76 -0.40 4.68
N ILE A 43 8.64 0.93 4.57
CA ILE A 43 8.69 1.65 3.30
C ILE A 43 10.07 1.49 2.66
N ALA A 44 11.15 1.64 3.42
CA ALA A 44 12.51 1.48 2.92
C ALA A 44 12.73 0.08 2.33
N LEU A 45 12.30 -0.97 3.03
CA LEU A 45 12.39 -2.34 2.55
C LEU A 45 11.48 -2.60 1.33
N ALA A 46 10.26 -2.06 1.33
CA ALA A 46 9.35 -2.20 0.21
C ALA A 46 9.89 -1.53 -1.06
N ARG A 47 10.54 -0.36 -0.93
CA ARG A 47 11.23 0.32 -2.04
C ARG A 47 12.41 -0.49 -2.57
N GLN A 48 13.20 -1.12 -1.69
CA GLN A 48 14.30 -2.00 -2.09
C GLN A 48 13.82 -3.30 -2.74
N LYS A 49 12.68 -3.85 -2.31
CA LYS A 49 12.12 -5.12 -2.80
C LYS A 49 10.62 -4.99 -3.12
N PRO A 50 10.24 -4.31 -4.22
CA PRO A 50 8.84 -3.98 -4.51
C PRO A 50 7.93 -5.20 -4.64
N ARG A 51 8.43 -6.31 -5.18
CA ARG A 51 7.65 -7.54 -5.38
C ARG A 51 7.28 -8.27 -4.08
N TYR A 52 7.85 -7.87 -2.94
CA TYR A 52 7.63 -8.55 -1.67
C TYR A 52 6.34 -8.02 -1.01
N GLY A 53 5.46 -8.94 -0.63
CA GLY A 53 4.30 -8.62 0.19
C GLY A 53 4.66 -8.49 1.67
N TYR A 54 3.72 -7.98 2.46
CA TYR A 54 3.88 -7.72 3.89
C TYR A 54 4.42 -8.92 4.70
N ARG A 55 4.08 -10.16 4.33
CA ARG A 55 4.59 -11.38 5.01
C ARG A 55 6.11 -11.54 4.84
N ARG A 56 6.62 -11.40 3.63
CA ARG A 56 8.08 -11.48 3.37
C ARG A 56 8.83 -10.29 3.94
N LEU A 57 8.24 -9.09 3.86
CA LEU A 57 8.81 -7.90 4.48
C LEU A 57 8.85 -8.03 6.01
N GLY A 58 7.84 -8.62 6.63
CA GLY A 58 7.81 -8.90 8.07
C GLY A 58 8.98 -9.76 8.54
N VAL A 59 9.32 -10.83 7.81
CA VAL A 59 10.49 -11.66 8.14
C VAL A 59 11.80 -10.86 8.05
N LEU A 60 11.93 -9.95 7.08
CA LEU A 60 13.10 -9.08 6.96
C LEU A 60 13.18 -8.05 8.08
N LEU A 61 12.04 -7.49 8.49
CA LEU A 61 11.92 -6.57 9.62
C LEU A 61 12.30 -7.27 10.93
N GLU A 62 11.83 -8.50 11.16
CA GLU A 62 12.18 -9.30 12.33
C GLU A 62 13.69 -9.56 12.42
N ARG A 63 14.34 -9.87 11.28
CA ARG A 63 15.81 -10.03 11.22
C ARG A 63 16.58 -8.74 11.54
N ARG A 64 15.96 -7.57 11.35
CA ARG A 64 16.50 -6.26 11.74
C ARG A 64 16.13 -5.85 13.17
N GLY A 65 15.47 -6.72 13.94
CA GLY A 65 15.04 -6.45 15.31
C GLY A 65 13.67 -5.77 15.43
N HIS A 66 12.98 -5.49 14.32
CA HIS A 66 11.66 -4.88 14.31
C HIS A 66 10.56 -5.94 14.33
N LYS A 67 10.35 -6.58 15.49
CA LYS A 67 9.28 -7.56 15.68
C LYS A 67 7.92 -6.85 15.76
N ALA A 68 7.01 -7.17 14.84
CA ALA A 68 5.68 -6.59 14.80
C ALA A 68 4.62 -7.65 14.47
N ASN A 69 3.43 -7.52 15.08
CA ASN A 69 2.31 -8.40 14.78
C ASN A 69 1.98 -8.35 13.27
N PRO A 70 1.80 -9.50 12.59
CA PRO A 70 1.42 -9.55 11.18
C PRO A 70 0.21 -8.69 10.81
N GLN A 71 -0.79 -8.56 11.69
CA GLN A 71 -1.96 -7.70 11.49
C GLN A 71 -1.58 -6.21 11.48
N ARG A 72 -0.70 -5.81 12.40
CA ARG A 72 -0.15 -4.43 12.48
C ARG A 72 0.65 -4.09 11.23
N LEU A 73 1.49 -5.02 10.77
CA LEU A 73 2.25 -4.86 9.52
C LEU A 73 1.34 -4.77 8.30
N TYR A 74 0.31 -5.62 8.22
CA TYR A 74 -0.65 -5.58 7.13
C TYR A 74 -1.38 -4.24 7.06
N ARG A 75 -1.81 -3.70 8.21
CA ARG A 75 -2.47 -2.39 8.29
C ARG A 75 -1.55 -1.28 7.77
N LEU A 76 -0.32 -1.19 8.27
CA LEU A 76 0.66 -0.19 7.81
C LEU A 76 0.98 -0.35 6.32
N TYR A 77 1.15 -1.58 5.85
CA TYR A 77 1.39 -1.86 4.43
C TYR A 77 0.24 -1.38 3.53
N ARG A 78 -1.00 -1.50 4.03
CA ARG A 78 -2.21 -1.06 3.33
C ARG A 78 -2.38 0.45 3.32
N GLU A 79 -2.10 1.11 4.44
CA GLU A 79 -2.11 2.57 4.60
C GLU A 79 -1.05 3.24 3.71
N GLU A 80 0.12 2.62 3.58
CA GLU A 80 1.24 3.12 2.75
C GLU A 80 1.14 2.74 1.27
N HIS A 81 0.03 2.11 0.86
CA HIS A 81 -0.23 1.71 -0.54
C HIS A 81 0.92 0.91 -1.20
N LEU A 82 1.64 0.10 -0.41
CA LEU A 82 2.83 -0.62 -0.87
C LEU A 82 2.55 -1.85 -1.75
N ALA A 83 1.28 -2.15 -2.02
CA ALA A 83 0.87 -3.25 -2.87
C ALA A 83 1.23 -2.97 -4.34
N VAL A 84 2.01 -3.87 -4.96
CA VAL A 84 2.33 -3.77 -6.38
C VAL A 84 1.06 -3.87 -7.21
N ARG A 85 0.80 -2.82 -8.01
CA ARG A 85 -0.29 -2.82 -8.97
C ARG A 85 -0.05 -3.90 -10.02
N ARG A 86 -0.93 -4.89 -10.08
CA ARG A 86 -0.92 -5.90 -11.15
C ARG A 86 -1.48 -5.25 -12.41
N LEU A 87 -0.63 -5.06 -13.42
CA LEU A 87 -1.09 -4.66 -14.75
C LEU A 87 -1.77 -5.87 -15.41
N ARG A 88 -2.90 -5.62 -16.09
CA ARG A 88 -3.53 -6.65 -16.93
C ARG A 88 -2.52 -7.07 -18.01
N ARG A 89 -2.22 -8.37 -18.07
CA ARG A 89 -1.38 -8.93 -19.13
C ARG A 89 -2.06 -8.68 -20.46
N LYS A 90 -1.38 -8.01 -21.40
CA LYS A 90 -1.88 -7.88 -22.78
C LYS A 90 -2.08 -9.29 -23.34
N ARG A 91 -3.31 -9.60 -23.76
CA ARG A 91 -3.58 -10.84 -24.49
C ARG A 91 -2.96 -10.69 -25.87
N LEU A 92 -1.94 -11.48 -26.18
CA LEU A 92 -1.42 -11.58 -27.53
C LEU A 92 -2.53 -12.24 -28.36
N ALA A 93 -3.08 -11.52 -29.33
CA ALA A 93 -3.92 -12.12 -30.35
C ALA A 93 -3.02 -13.04 -31.17
N ARG A 94 -3.26 -14.35 -31.11
CA ARG A 94 -2.64 -15.28 -32.07
C ARG A 94 -3.42 -15.10 -33.36
N PRO A 95 -2.79 -14.73 -34.50
CA PRO A 95 -3.48 -14.76 -35.76
C PRO A 95 -4.01 -16.18 -35.98
N GLU A 96 -5.24 -16.27 -36.43
CA GLU A 96 -5.82 -17.55 -36.85
C GLU A 96 -4.96 -18.07 -37.99
N VAL A 97 -4.25 -19.16 -37.75
CA VAL A 97 -3.54 -19.84 -38.83
C VAL A 97 -4.64 -20.52 -39.63
N ALA A 98 -4.78 -20.16 -40.91
CA ALA A 98 -5.68 -20.85 -41.82
C ALA A 98 -5.35 -22.35 -41.76
N VAL A 99 -6.22 -23.13 -41.12
CA VAL A 99 -6.13 -24.58 -41.17
C VAL A 99 -6.42 -24.99 -42.60
N ALA A 100 -5.47 -25.65 -43.25
CA ALA A 100 -5.69 -26.17 -44.58
C ALA A 100 -6.88 -27.13 -44.54
N THR A 101 -7.86 -26.92 -45.42
CA THR A 101 -8.99 -27.84 -45.54
C THR A 101 -8.46 -29.18 -46.01
N LEU A 102 -8.59 -30.22 -45.17
CA LEU A 102 -8.18 -31.57 -45.54
C LEU A 102 -9.15 -32.11 -46.58
N GLN A 103 -8.70 -32.27 -47.83
CA GLN A 103 -9.57 -32.64 -48.96
C GLN A 103 -9.77 -34.15 -49.12
N ARG A 104 -8.99 -34.98 -48.41
CA ARG A 104 -9.13 -36.45 -48.41
C ARG A 104 -8.72 -37.03 -47.06
N ALA A 105 -9.13 -38.27 -46.80
CA ALA A 105 -8.64 -39.03 -45.66
C ALA A 105 -7.10 -39.16 -45.70
N ASN A 106 -6.45 -39.14 -44.53
CA ASN A 106 -5.01 -39.34 -44.34
C ASN A 106 -4.04 -38.33 -44.99
N GLN A 107 -4.46 -37.09 -45.28
CA GLN A 107 -3.55 -36.07 -45.85
C GLN A 107 -2.35 -35.69 -44.97
N GLU A 108 -2.52 -35.59 -43.66
CA GLU A 108 -1.44 -35.18 -42.74
C GLU A 108 -0.58 -36.36 -42.28
N TRP A 109 -1.12 -37.59 -42.31
CA TRP A 109 -0.47 -38.79 -41.79
C TRP A 109 0.61 -39.38 -42.72
N PHE A 110 0.79 -38.83 -43.92
CA PHE A 110 1.74 -39.34 -44.92
C PHE A 110 3.16 -38.72 -44.83
N ARG A 111 3.44 -37.88 -43.83
CA ARG A 111 4.71 -37.13 -43.74
C ARG A 111 5.76 -37.83 -42.88
N TRP A 112 6.11 -39.07 -43.27
CA TRP A 112 7.29 -39.81 -42.79
C TRP A 112 7.90 -40.61 -43.93
N THR A 113 8.32 -39.94 -45.01
CA THR A 113 9.24 -40.55 -45.98
C THR A 113 10.31 -39.54 -46.37
N LEU A 114 11.55 -40.00 -46.19
CA LEU A 114 12.88 -39.43 -46.49
C LEU A 114 13.44 -38.44 -45.46
#